data_AF-A0A7G9R6D7-F1
#
_entry.id   AF-A0A7G9R6D7-F1
#
_cell.length_a   1.000
_cell.length_b   1.000
_cell.length_c   1.000
_cell.angle_alpha   90.00
_cell.angle_beta   90.00
_cell.angle_gamma   90.00
#
_symmetry.space_group_name_H-M   'P 1'
#
loop_
_entity.id
_entity.type
_entity.pdbx_description
1 polymer ?
#
loop_
_entity_poly.entity_id
_entity_poly.type
_entity_poly.pdbx_seq_one_letter_code
_entity_poly.pdbx_strand_id
1 'polypeptide(L)'
;MSRNIYELIETVLALPRAERAVVMERLKESLERPDVPGGIIVEPHHLVELGARYVFPKNRRYERETVTLSSKAGPTLSTRWGALAIADPWFPETAPTTPAIGMGAKDYPTAVTVITRTRTETGAGEVVPVAATVGTVAGVATWQPLADDGQFQLDSDSSLGAFYEITDAAVLQPLFADDLYMQGIFNRALEESIVSMEADGRTLAAAFMCGKDQHPAWVGYDANGVAVAVLLDFGLLSHAQGREDEVTR
;
A
#
# COMPACT_ATOMS: atom_id res chain seq x y z
N MET A 1 -31.18 -13.39 20.38
CA MET A 1 -30.85 -12.33 21.35
C MET A 1 -29.82 -11.42 20.71
N SER A 2 -30.27 -10.29 20.17
CA SER A 2 -29.42 -9.28 19.53
C SER A 2 -28.73 -8.46 20.62
N ARG A 3 -27.42 -8.64 20.82
CA ARG A 3 -26.62 -7.68 21.59
C ARG A 3 -26.78 -6.31 20.95
N ASN A 4 -27.13 -5.32 21.75
CA ASN A 4 -27.36 -3.96 21.30
C ASN A 4 -26.03 -3.41 20.75
N ILE A 5 -26.03 -2.87 19.53
CA ILE A 5 -24.80 -2.42 18.84
C ILE A 5 -24.04 -1.38 19.68
N TYR A 6 -24.79 -0.62 20.50
CA TYR A 6 -24.24 0.37 21.44
C TYR A 6 -23.43 -0.27 22.58
N GLU A 7 -23.85 -1.43 23.11
CA GLU A 7 -23.08 -2.16 24.13
C GLU A 7 -21.78 -2.71 23.55
N LEU A 8 -21.80 -3.13 22.27
CA LEU A 8 -20.60 -3.57 21.57
C LEU A 8 -19.61 -2.40 21.39
N ILE A 9 -20.09 -1.21 20.99
CA ILE A 9 -19.26 -0.01 20.80
C ILE A 9 -18.64 0.45 22.13
N GLU A 10 -19.42 0.53 23.21
CA GLU A 10 -18.91 0.90 24.52
C GLU A 10 -17.86 -0.10 25.03
N THR A 11 -18.09 -1.40 24.80
CA THR A 11 -17.12 -2.45 25.16
C THR A 11 -15.82 -2.30 24.37
N VAL A 12 -15.88 -1.98 23.07
CA VAL A 12 -14.71 -1.79 22.20
C VAL A 12 -13.94 -0.52 22.55
N LEU A 13 -14.63 0.57 22.88
CA LEU A 13 -14.00 1.82 23.30
C LEU A 13 -13.32 1.73 24.67
N ALA A 14 -13.77 0.80 25.53
CA ALA A 14 -13.16 0.52 26.83
C ALA A 14 -11.87 -0.31 26.75
N LEU A 15 -11.55 -0.91 25.59
CA LEU A 15 -10.33 -1.69 25.41
C LEU A 15 -9.07 -0.80 25.30
N PRO A 16 -7.90 -1.28 25.75
CA PRO A 16 -6.60 -0.70 25.42
C PRO A 16 -6.45 -0.48 23.91
N ARG A 17 -5.71 0.57 23.51
CA ARG A 17 -5.62 1.00 22.10
C ARG A 17 -5.23 -0.13 21.14
N ALA A 18 -4.30 -1.00 21.53
CA ALA A 18 -3.88 -2.15 20.75
C ALA A 18 -5.00 -3.19 20.57
N GLU A 19 -5.74 -3.52 21.64
CA GLU A 19 -6.86 -4.46 21.58
C GLU A 19 -8.07 -3.90 20.83
N ARG A 20 -8.30 -2.59 20.91
CA ARG A 20 -9.32 -1.88 20.13
C ARG A 20 -9.00 -1.94 18.63
N ALA A 21 -7.73 -1.81 18.26
CA ALA A 21 -7.31 -1.96 16.86
C ALA A 21 -7.64 -3.37 16.34
N VAL A 22 -7.34 -4.42 17.12
CA VAL A 22 -7.65 -5.81 16.78
C VAL A 22 -9.15 -6.08 16.64
N VAL A 23 -9.99 -5.49 17.50
CA VAL A 23 -11.46 -5.67 17.38
C VAL A 23 -12.03 -4.88 16.20
N MET A 24 -11.54 -3.67 15.95
CA MET A 24 -11.92 -2.88 14.76
C MET A 24 -11.47 -3.56 13.46
N GLU A 25 -10.34 -4.26 13.49
CA GLU A 25 -9.78 -5.06 12.40
C GLU A 25 -10.63 -6.30 12.10
N ARG A 26 -11.02 -7.06 13.12
CA ARG A 26 -11.99 -8.18 12.94
C ARG A 26 -13.35 -7.70 12.42
N LEU A 27 -13.75 -6.49 12.80
CA LEU A 27 -14.95 -5.84 12.23
C LEU A 27 -14.72 -5.46 10.76
N LYS A 28 -13.56 -4.90 10.42
CA LYS A 28 -13.17 -4.53 9.05
C LYS A 28 -13.12 -5.74 8.12
N GLU A 29 -12.45 -6.83 8.51
CA GLU A 29 -12.40 -8.10 7.77
C GLU A 29 -13.79 -8.70 7.55
N SER A 30 -14.66 -8.63 8.58
CA SER A 30 -16.06 -9.10 8.51
C SER A 30 -16.94 -8.20 7.62
N LEU A 31 -16.54 -6.95 7.38
CA LEU A 31 -17.21 -6.01 6.48
C LEU A 31 -16.71 -6.12 5.04
N GLU A 32 -15.48 -6.60 4.84
CA GLU A 32 -14.84 -6.71 3.53
C GLU A 32 -15.17 -8.01 2.78
N ARG A 33 -15.73 -9.02 3.45
CA ARG A 33 -16.19 -10.26 2.79
C ARG A 33 -17.23 -9.95 1.70
N PRO A 34 -16.92 -10.20 0.41
CA PRO A 34 -17.85 -9.96 -0.68
C PRO A 34 -19.01 -10.95 -0.62
N ASP A 35 -20.19 -10.50 -1.06
CA ASP A 35 -21.40 -11.35 -1.10
C ASP A 35 -21.34 -12.41 -2.23
N VAL A 36 -20.38 -12.30 -3.15
CA VAL A 36 -20.16 -13.21 -4.28
C VAL A 36 -18.68 -13.57 -4.37
N PRO A 37 -18.29 -14.85 -4.59
CA PRO A 37 -16.91 -15.19 -4.90
C PRO A 37 -16.56 -14.57 -6.26
N GLY A 38 -15.75 -13.53 -6.22
CA GLY A 38 -15.07 -12.98 -7.38
C GLY A 38 -13.58 -12.96 -7.08
N GLY A 39 -12.78 -13.24 -8.10
CA GLY A 39 -11.40 -12.79 -8.09
C GLY A 39 -10.73 -12.98 -9.43
N ILE A 40 -9.98 -11.96 -9.84
CA ILE A 40 -9.17 -12.00 -11.05
C ILE A 40 -7.73 -12.32 -10.69
N ILE A 41 -7.02 -12.95 -11.63
CA ILE A 41 -5.56 -13.01 -11.58
C ILE A 41 -5.05 -11.62 -11.92
N VAL A 42 -4.33 -11.01 -10.99
CA VAL A 42 -3.74 -9.69 -11.16
C VAL A 42 -2.29 -9.86 -11.57
N GLU A 43 -1.95 -9.34 -12.75
CA GLU A 43 -0.55 -9.18 -13.17
C GLU A 43 -0.04 -7.79 -12.77
N PRO A 44 1.29 -7.62 -12.57
CA PRO A 44 1.88 -6.34 -12.17
C PRO A 44 1.46 -5.15 -13.02
N HIS A 45 1.35 -5.36 -14.33
CA HIS A 45 0.99 -4.30 -15.28
C HIS A 45 -0.45 -3.80 -15.06
N HIS A 46 -1.36 -4.64 -14.56
CA HIS A 46 -2.74 -4.25 -14.24
C HIS A 46 -2.80 -3.18 -13.13
N LEU A 47 -1.84 -3.16 -12.21
CA LEU A 47 -1.78 -2.25 -11.05
C LEU A 47 -1.28 -0.85 -11.41
N VAL A 48 -0.73 -0.68 -12.61
CA VAL A 48 -0.10 0.57 -13.07
C VAL A 48 -0.67 1.10 -14.38
N GLU A 49 -1.68 0.42 -14.94
CA GLU A 49 -2.43 0.87 -16.11
C GLU A 49 -3.47 1.93 -15.70
N LEU A 50 -2.99 3.16 -15.46
CA LEU A 50 -3.84 4.27 -15.05
C LEU A 50 -4.96 4.53 -16.08
N GLY A 51 -6.18 4.71 -15.59
CA GLY A 51 -7.39 4.84 -16.42
C GLY A 51 -8.11 3.51 -16.68
N ALA A 52 -7.50 2.36 -16.39
CA ALA A 52 -8.20 1.07 -16.47
C ALA A 52 -9.35 1.00 -15.47
N ARG A 53 -10.43 0.31 -15.86
CA ARG A 53 -11.71 0.27 -15.11
C ARG A 53 -12.04 -1.15 -14.67
N TYR A 54 -12.33 -1.30 -13.39
CA TYR A 54 -12.59 -2.60 -12.77
C TYR A 54 -13.93 -2.62 -12.05
N VAL A 55 -14.65 -3.71 -12.18
CA VAL A 55 -15.95 -3.90 -11.52
C VAL A 55 -15.73 -4.56 -10.18
N PHE A 56 -16.02 -3.86 -9.09
CA PHE A 56 -15.99 -4.46 -7.75
C PHE A 56 -17.38 -4.98 -7.36
N PRO A 57 -17.44 -6.16 -6.71
CA PRO A 57 -18.70 -6.68 -6.21
C PRO A 57 -19.22 -5.80 -5.07
N LYS A 58 -20.53 -5.93 -4.81
CA LYS A 58 -21.15 -5.39 -3.61
C LYS A 58 -20.59 -6.11 -2.37
N ASN A 59 -20.37 -5.35 -1.31
CA ASN A 59 -20.16 -5.86 0.04
C ASN A 59 -20.87 -4.96 1.06
N ARG A 60 -20.62 -5.16 2.35
CA ARG A 60 -21.29 -4.38 3.41
C ARG A 60 -20.92 -2.90 3.39
N ARG A 61 -19.70 -2.57 2.94
CA ARG A 61 -19.16 -1.20 2.98
C ARG A 61 -19.42 -0.43 1.69
N TYR A 62 -19.52 -1.13 0.57
CA TYR A 62 -19.59 -0.54 -0.76
C TYR A 62 -20.65 -1.23 -1.63
N GLU A 63 -21.38 -0.44 -2.41
CA GLU A 63 -22.22 -0.97 -3.48
C GLU A 63 -21.38 -1.56 -4.61
N ARG A 64 -22.04 -2.32 -5.50
CA ARG A 64 -21.41 -2.73 -6.76
C ARG A 64 -21.15 -1.49 -7.60
N GLU A 65 -19.89 -1.28 -7.99
CA GLU A 65 -19.49 -0.12 -8.77
C GLU A 65 -18.29 -0.45 -9.68
N THR A 66 -18.21 0.26 -10.81
CA THR A 66 -17.00 0.29 -11.61
C THR A 66 -16.11 1.43 -11.12
N VAL A 67 -14.87 1.12 -10.77
CA VAL A 67 -13.87 2.10 -10.35
C VAL A 67 -12.80 2.28 -11.41
N THR A 68 -12.18 3.45 -11.44
CA THR A 68 -11.06 3.76 -12.32
C THR A 68 -9.76 3.80 -11.52
N LEU A 69 -8.71 3.14 -12.02
CA LEU A 69 -7.37 3.29 -11.45
C LEU A 69 -6.85 4.71 -11.73
N SER A 70 -6.38 5.36 -10.67
CA SER A 70 -5.75 6.68 -10.72
C SER A 70 -4.48 6.67 -9.87
N SER A 71 -3.70 7.74 -9.96
CA SER A 71 -2.43 7.83 -9.23
C SER A 71 -2.43 9.03 -8.29
N LYS A 72 -1.90 8.84 -7.09
CA LYS A 72 -1.41 9.91 -6.24
C LYS A 72 0.11 9.93 -6.29
N ALA A 73 0.66 11.05 -6.76
CA ALA A 73 2.10 11.27 -6.79
C ALA A 73 2.62 11.46 -5.36
N GLY A 74 3.71 10.77 -5.05
CA GLY A 74 4.46 10.94 -3.81
C GLY A 74 5.70 11.79 -3.99
N PRO A 75 6.58 11.83 -2.97
CA PRO A 75 7.85 12.52 -3.09
C PRO A 75 8.79 11.82 -4.07
N THR A 76 9.84 12.53 -4.46
CA THR A 76 10.96 11.93 -5.18
C THR A 76 11.99 11.41 -4.17
N LEU A 77 12.38 10.15 -4.31
CA LEU A 77 13.40 9.52 -3.47
C LEU A 77 14.76 9.64 -4.15
N SER A 78 15.63 10.47 -3.59
CA SER A 78 17.01 10.63 -4.06
C SER A 78 17.88 9.50 -3.52
N THR A 79 18.39 8.67 -4.42
CA THR A 79 19.23 7.51 -4.06
C THR A 79 20.67 7.70 -4.52
N ARG A 80 21.63 7.42 -3.64
CA ARG A 80 23.08 7.52 -3.91
C ARG A 80 23.62 6.32 -4.65
N TRP A 81 23.04 5.16 -4.41
CA TRP A 81 23.43 3.86 -4.97
C TRP A 81 22.24 3.13 -5.60
N GLY A 82 21.02 3.58 -5.31
CA GLY A 82 19.78 2.91 -5.73
C GLY A 82 19.54 1.60 -4.99
N ALA A 83 20.14 1.46 -3.80
CA ALA A 83 20.04 0.28 -2.95
C ALA A 83 18.74 0.38 -2.12
N LEU A 84 17.61 0.09 -2.76
CA LEU A 84 16.27 0.29 -2.22
C LEU A 84 15.93 -0.75 -1.14
N ALA A 85 15.28 -0.31 -0.06
CA ALA A 85 14.67 -1.12 0.97
C ALA A 85 13.15 -0.83 1.05
N ILE A 86 12.41 -1.83 1.53
CA ILE A 86 10.97 -1.78 1.79
C ILE A 86 10.74 -2.29 3.21
N ALA A 87 9.94 -1.59 4.01
CA ALA A 87 9.58 -2.04 5.36
C ALA A 87 8.28 -1.40 5.84
N ASP A 88 7.68 -1.96 6.89
CA ASP A 88 6.78 -1.23 7.78
C ASP A 88 7.62 -0.24 8.61
N PRO A 89 7.45 1.08 8.42
CA PRO A 89 8.28 2.07 9.12
C PRO A 89 7.92 2.23 10.60
N TRP A 90 6.74 1.78 11.05
CA TRP A 90 6.31 1.96 12.45
C TRP A 90 6.56 0.70 13.28
N PHE A 91 6.41 -0.48 12.68
CA PHE A 91 6.76 -1.76 13.30
C PHE A 91 7.72 -2.57 12.44
N PRO A 92 8.95 -2.07 12.18
CA PRO A 92 9.92 -2.86 11.43
C PRO A 92 10.29 -4.09 12.28
N GLU A 93 9.87 -5.30 11.89
CA GLU A 93 10.27 -6.54 12.57
C GLU A 93 11.81 -6.60 12.71
N THR A 94 12.51 -6.19 11.65
CA THR A 94 13.92 -5.76 11.65
C THR A 94 14.15 -4.74 10.54
N ALA A 95 15.00 -3.74 10.75
CA ALA A 95 15.48 -2.92 9.65
C ALA A 95 16.25 -3.84 8.68
N PRO A 96 15.91 -3.89 7.37
CA PRO A 96 16.66 -4.62 6.38
C PRO A 96 18.14 -4.23 6.49
N THR A 97 19.01 -5.24 6.45
CA THR A 97 20.47 -5.06 6.50
C THR A 97 21.11 -5.16 5.12
N THR A 98 20.34 -5.60 4.12
CA THR A 98 20.73 -5.67 2.72
C THR A 98 19.65 -5.01 1.86
N PRO A 99 20.00 -4.42 0.71
CA PRO A 99 19.00 -3.81 -0.16
C PRO A 99 18.11 -4.88 -0.77
N ALA A 100 16.83 -4.55 -0.90
CA ALA A 100 15.86 -5.35 -1.63
C ALA A 100 16.08 -5.31 -3.14
N ILE A 101 16.50 -4.15 -3.67
CA ILE A 101 16.78 -3.97 -5.11
C ILE A 101 17.96 -3.01 -5.28
N GLY A 102 18.81 -3.28 -6.29
CA GLY A 102 19.80 -2.33 -6.79
C GLY A 102 19.34 -1.68 -8.10
N MET A 103 18.79 -0.47 -8.04
CA MET A 103 18.28 0.28 -9.20
C MET A 103 19.31 1.25 -9.80
N GLY A 104 20.39 1.53 -9.08
CA GLY A 104 21.40 2.52 -9.45
C GLY A 104 21.10 3.93 -8.93
N ALA A 105 22.13 4.78 -8.88
CA ALA A 105 22.03 6.13 -8.34
C ALA A 105 21.11 7.02 -9.21
N LYS A 106 19.98 7.46 -8.64
CA LYS A 106 19.05 8.38 -9.30
C LYS A 106 18.03 8.96 -8.32
N ASP A 107 17.37 10.01 -8.77
CA ASP A 107 16.08 10.45 -8.25
C ASP A 107 14.95 9.59 -8.84
N TYR A 108 14.24 8.87 -7.98
CA TYR A 108 13.11 8.04 -8.38
C TYR A 108 11.79 8.64 -7.92
N PRO A 109 10.82 8.87 -8.82
CA PRO A 109 9.48 9.29 -8.41
C PRO A 109 8.82 8.15 -7.63
N THR A 110 8.00 8.49 -6.65
CA THR A 110 7.13 7.53 -5.97
C THR A 110 5.66 7.84 -6.27
N ALA A 111 4.82 6.82 -6.25
CA ALA A 111 3.39 6.99 -6.43
C ALA A 111 2.61 5.85 -5.79
N VAL A 112 1.37 6.13 -5.41
CA VAL A 112 0.38 5.12 -5.01
C VAL A 112 -0.71 5.08 -6.07
N THR A 113 -0.96 3.91 -6.64
CA THR A 113 -2.16 3.66 -7.44
C THR A 113 -3.33 3.51 -6.48
N VAL A 114 -4.42 4.24 -6.76
CA VAL A 114 -5.62 4.27 -5.92
C VAL A 114 -6.88 4.06 -6.75
N ILE A 115 -7.92 3.59 -6.08
CA ILE A 115 -9.31 3.68 -6.52
C ILE A 115 -10.10 4.57 -5.57
N THR A 116 -11.23 5.09 -6.03
CA THR A 116 -12.21 5.72 -5.14
C THR A 116 -13.48 4.90 -5.15
N ARG A 117 -13.93 4.48 -3.97
CA ARG A 117 -15.15 3.69 -3.77
C ARG A 117 -16.18 4.45 -2.97
N THR A 118 -17.46 4.25 -3.25
CA THR A 118 -18.53 4.99 -2.56
C THR A 118 -19.03 4.21 -1.36
N ARG A 119 -18.85 4.75 -0.14
CA ARG A 119 -19.32 4.10 1.08
C ARG A 119 -20.85 4.06 1.12
N THR A 120 -21.44 2.88 1.29
CA THR A 120 -22.90 2.69 1.32
C THR A 120 -23.57 3.47 2.46
N GLU A 121 -22.94 3.56 3.62
CA GLU A 121 -23.50 4.19 4.82
C GLU A 121 -23.57 5.73 4.72
N THR A 122 -22.57 6.35 4.11
CA THR A 122 -22.40 7.82 4.12
C THR A 122 -22.56 8.45 2.75
N GLY A 123 -22.49 7.67 1.68
CA GLY A 123 -22.41 8.17 0.30
C GLY A 123 -21.09 8.88 -0.02
N ALA A 124 -20.12 8.89 0.90
CA ALA A 124 -18.84 9.56 0.68
C ALA A 124 -17.88 8.69 -0.13
N GLY A 125 -17.10 9.33 -1.00
CA GLY A 125 -15.99 8.69 -1.69
C GLY A 125 -14.85 8.41 -0.72
N GLU A 126 -14.38 7.16 -0.71
CA GLU A 126 -13.22 6.70 0.04
C GLU A 126 -12.10 6.34 -0.93
N VAL A 127 -10.94 6.96 -0.77
CA VAL A 127 -9.74 6.63 -1.54
C VAL A 127 -9.10 5.39 -0.93
N VAL A 128 -8.95 4.34 -1.74
CA VAL A 128 -8.37 3.07 -1.30
C VAL A 128 -7.09 2.79 -2.11
N PRO A 129 -5.94 2.56 -1.46
CA PRO A 129 -4.71 2.22 -2.14
C PRO A 129 -4.77 0.81 -2.72
N VAL A 130 -4.24 0.64 -3.93
CA VAL A 130 -4.17 -0.63 -4.67
C VAL A 130 -2.74 -1.12 -4.80
N ALA A 131 -1.80 -0.20 -5.01
CA ALA A 131 -0.39 -0.52 -5.16
C ALA A 131 0.48 0.70 -4.84
N ALA A 132 1.73 0.47 -4.48
CA ALA A 132 2.74 1.52 -4.36
C ALA A 132 3.91 1.26 -5.29
N THR A 133 4.51 2.33 -5.81
CA THR A 133 5.63 2.26 -6.75
C THR A 133 6.72 3.24 -6.41
N VAL A 134 7.95 2.85 -6.75
CA VAL A 134 9.11 3.74 -6.84
C VAL A 134 9.82 3.48 -8.16
N GLY A 135 10.09 4.55 -8.90
CA GLY A 135 10.84 4.50 -10.15
C GLY A 135 10.03 4.75 -11.43
N THR A 136 10.62 4.42 -12.58
CA THR A 136 10.12 4.78 -13.91
C THR A 136 9.24 3.68 -14.50
N VAL A 137 8.01 3.56 -14.00
CA VAL A 137 7.06 2.51 -14.39
C VAL A 137 6.79 2.46 -15.91
N ALA A 138 6.69 3.60 -16.57
CA ALA A 138 6.46 3.68 -18.02
C ALA A 138 7.60 3.09 -18.87
N GLY A 139 8.80 2.90 -18.29
CA GLY A 139 9.96 2.32 -18.95
C GLY A 139 10.12 0.81 -18.73
N VAL A 140 9.19 0.17 -18.00
CA VAL A 140 9.29 -1.25 -17.67
C VAL A 140 8.89 -2.10 -18.88
N ALA A 141 9.80 -2.98 -19.31
CA ALA A 141 9.57 -3.97 -20.34
C ALA A 141 9.12 -5.32 -19.76
N THR A 142 9.67 -5.72 -18.60
CA THR A 142 9.29 -6.96 -17.91
C THR A 142 9.23 -6.78 -16.40
N TRP A 143 8.28 -7.45 -15.76
CA TRP A 143 8.17 -7.52 -14.30
C TRP A 143 8.63 -8.89 -13.83
N GLN A 144 9.39 -8.93 -12.74
CA GLN A 144 9.81 -10.17 -12.09
C GLN A 144 9.45 -10.09 -10.60
N PRO A 145 8.92 -11.17 -10.01
CA PRO A 145 8.63 -11.19 -8.59
C PRO A 145 9.94 -11.13 -7.80
N LEU A 146 9.96 -10.35 -6.72
CA LEU A 146 10.99 -10.51 -5.70
C LEU A 146 10.73 -11.81 -4.95
N ALA A 147 11.81 -12.51 -4.60
CA ALA A 147 11.69 -13.81 -3.96
C ALA A 147 10.90 -13.70 -2.64
N ASP A 148 9.99 -14.64 -2.46
CA ASP A 148 9.10 -14.76 -1.28
C ASP A 148 9.84 -15.40 -0.08
N ASP A 149 11.16 -15.21 0.01
CA ASP A 149 12.00 -15.76 1.09
C ASP A 149 11.98 -14.86 2.34
N GLY A 150 10.96 -14.02 2.47
CA GLY A 150 10.69 -13.18 3.63
C GLY A 150 11.56 -11.92 3.74
N GLN A 151 12.48 -11.66 2.80
CA GLN A 151 13.38 -10.49 2.89
C GLN A 151 12.94 -9.30 2.03
N PHE A 152 12.10 -9.54 1.02
CA PHE A 152 11.86 -8.57 -0.05
C PHE A 152 10.37 -8.29 -0.32
N GLN A 153 9.51 -8.60 0.64
CA GLN A 153 8.11 -8.22 0.66
C GLN A 153 7.85 -7.15 1.73
N LEU A 154 6.71 -6.48 1.64
CA LEU A 154 6.24 -5.63 2.74
C LEU A 154 5.33 -6.45 3.64
N ASP A 155 5.77 -6.74 4.86
CA ASP A 155 4.90 -7.20 5.94
C ASP A 155 4.48 -5.97 6.76
N SER A 156 3.20 -5.59 6.71
CA SER A 156 2.70 -4.36 7.33
C SER A 156 1.70 -4.64 8.44
N ASP A 157 2.10 -4.35 9.67
CA ASP A 157 1.24 -4.41 10.86
C ASP A 157 0.59 -3.05 11.16
N SER A 158 1.23 -1.97 10.74
CA SER A 158 0.81 -0.59 11.03
C SER A 158 -0.14 0.00 9.98
N SER A 159 -0.39 -0.71 8.86
CA SER A 159 -1.02 -0.16 7.64
C SER A 159 -0.18 0.93 6.95
N LEU A 160 1.13 0.98 7.24
CA LEU A 160 2.11 1.76 6.48
C LEU A 160 3.13 0.83 5.82
N GLY A 161 3.59 1.26 4.67
CA GLY A 161 4.86 0.83 4.10
C GLY A 161 5.74 2.03 3.80
N ALA A 162 7.04 1.80 3.63
CA ALA A 162 7.98 2.83 3.23
C ALA A 162 9.00 2.32 2.21
N PHE A 163 9.27 3.15 1.20
CA PHE A 163 10.43 3.03 0.33
C PHE A 163 11.55 3.93 0.85
N TYR A 164 12.77 3.40 0.98
CA TYR A 164 13.94 4.20 1.35
C TYR A 164 15.23 3.57 0.84
N GLU A 165 16.34 4.33 0.84
CA GLU A 165 17.65 3.77 0.54
C GLU A 165 18.25 3.09 1.77
N ILE A 166 18.74 1.85 1.63
CA ILE A 166 19.27 1.03 2.73
C ILE A 166 20.34 1.76 3.56
N THR A 167 21.13 2.63 2.93
CA THR A 167 22.18 3.41 3.63
C THR A 167 21.62 4.46 4.58
N ASP A 168 20.34 4.79 4.45
CA ASP A 168 19.65 5.79 5.26
C ASP A 168 18.95 5.16 6.47
N ALA A 169 18.96 3.82 6.59
CA ALA A 169 18.31 3.09 7.67
C ALA A 169 18.71 3.59 9.06
N ALA A 170 20.00 3.87 9.28
CA ALA A 170 20.49 4.35 10.58
C ALA A 170 19.96 5.76 10.94
N VAL A 171 19.66 6.59 9.95
CA VAL A 171 19.08 7.94 10.15
C VAL A 171 17.57 7.87 10.31
N LEU A 172 16.92 6.91 9.64
CA LEU A 172 15.48 6.67 9.74
C LEU A 172 15.08 5.97 11.05
N GLN A 173 15.94 5.12 11.61
CA GLN A 173 15.61 4.32 12.79
C GLN A 173 15.13 5.14 14.00
N PRO A 174 15.74 6.29 14.36
CA PRO A 174 15.22 7.14 15.43
C PRO A 174 13.84 7.73 15.12
N LEU A 175 13.54 8.01 13.84
CA LEU A 175 12.22 8.51 13.42
C LEU A 175 11.15 7.43 13.53
N PHE A 176 11.49 6.20 13.13
CA PHE A 176 10.61 5.03 13.25
C PHE A 176 10.25 4.73 14.70
N ALA A 177 11.20 4.95 15.63
CA ALA A 177 11.00 4.76 17.06
C ALA A 177 10.25 5.91 17.76
N ASP A 178 10.01 7.04 17.07
CA ASP A 178 9.25 8.17 17.61
C ASP A 178 7.76 8.03 17.25
N ASP A 179 6.98 7.53 18.21
CA ASP A 179 5.53 7.32 18.06
C ASP A 179 4.76 8.59 17.69
N LEU A 180 5.18 9.77 18.16
CA LEU A 180 4.50 11.02 17.83
C LEU A 180 4.78 11.42 16.38
N TYR A 181 6.03 11.26 15.95
CA TYR A 181 6.40 11.48 14.56
C TYR A 181 5.66 10.51 13.63
N MET A 182 5.68 9.21 13.93
CA MET A 182 5.01 8.19 13.13
C MET A 182 3.50 8.34 13.10
N GLN A 183 2.88 8.77 14.21
CA GLN A 183 1.46 9.14 14.22
C GLN A 183 1.17 10.32 13.27
N GLY A 184 2.06 11.29 13.21
CA GLY A 184 1.97 12.40 12.26
C GLY A 184 2.06 11.92 10.81
N ILE A 185 3.03 11.06 10.50
CA ILE A 185 3.18 10.43 9.18
C ILE A 185 1.92 9.64 8.80
N PHE A 186 1.41 8.81 9.71
CA PHE A 186 0.18 8.03 9.50
C PHE A 186 -1.03 8.91 9.19
N ASN A 187 -1.25 9.95 9.99
CA ASN A 187 -2.39 10.86 9.80
C ASN A 187 -2.32 11.58 8.46
N ARG A 188 -1.12 12.03 8.06
CA ARG A 188 -0.94 12.65 6.74
C ARG A 188 -1.12 11.64 5.62
N ALA A 189 -0.61 10.41 5.77
CA ALA A 189 -0.76 9.36 4.79
C ALA A 189 -2.24 8.96 4.61
N LEU A 190 -3.10 9.06 5.62
CA LEU A 190 -4.55 8.87 5.44
C LEU A 190 -5.16 9.86 4.43
N GLU A 191 -4.64 11.08 4.36
CA GLU A 191 -5.15 12.14 3.48
C GLU A 191 -4.44 12.12 2.10
N GLU A 192 -3.12 12.03 2.13
CA GLU A 192 -2.23 12.17 0.98
C GLU A 192 -1.93 10.81 0.29
N SER A 193 -2.20 9.69 0.96
CA SER A 193 -1.87 8.30 0.59
C SER A 193 -0.38 7.96 0.52
N ILE A 194 0.48 8.93 0.22
CA ILE A 194 1.94 8.81 0.24
C ILE A 194 2.58 10.14 0.62
N VAL A 195 3.57 10.12 1.52
CA VAL A 195 4.17 11.31 2.14
C VAL A 195 5.67 11.16 2.29
N SER A 196 6.37 12.30 2.34
CA SER A 196 7.80 12.33 2.64
C SER A 196 8.08 12.11 4.13
N MET A 197 9.13 11.35 4.41
CA MET A 197 9.85 11.37 5.68
C MET A 197 11.18 12.06 5.46
N GLU A 198 11.40 13.15 6.17
CA GLU A 198 12.53 14.05 5.95
C GLU A 198 13.41 14.13 7.19
N ALA A 199 14.72 14.02 6.99
CA ALA A 199 15.73 14.39 7.97
C ALA A 199 16.98 14.91 7.26
N ASP A 200 17.77 15.71 7.97
CA ASP A 200 18.96 16.39 7.45
C ASP A 200 18.68 17.22 6.17
N GLY A 201 17.46 17.77 6.05
CA GLY A 201 17.05 18.60 4.92
C GLY A 201 16.82 17.84 3.59
N ARG A 202 16.68 16.52 3.63
CA ARG A 202 16.37 15.69 2.46
C ARG A 202 15.25 14.70 2.73
N THR A 203 14.57 14.27 1.67
CA THR A 203 13.63 13.15 1.73
C THR A 203 14.41 11.83 1.82
N LEU A 204 14.22 11.12 2.93
CA LEU A 204 14.88 9.85 3.21
C LEU A 204 14.01 8.65 2.89
N ALA A 205 12.69 8.81 3.04
CA ALA A 205 11.74 7.77 2.74
C ALA A 205 10.45 8.36 2.14
N ALA A 206 9.74 7.52 1.39
CA ALA A 206 8.37 7.75 0.99
C ALA A 206 7.49 6.75 1.74
N ALA A 207 6.74 7.23 2.73
CA ALA A 207 5.80 6.42 3.50
C ALA A 207 4.42 6.46 2.84
N PHE A 208 3.74 5.32 2.73
CA PHE A 208 2.46 5.19 2.05
C PHE A 208 1.48 4.33 2.85
N MET A 209 0.19 4.57 2.64
CA MET A 209 -0.87 3.73 3.18
C MET A 209 -0.98 2.41 2.41
N CYS A 210 -1.09 1.31 3.13
CA CYS A 210 -1.37 -0.02 2.59
C CYS A 210 -2.35 -0.79 3.48
N GLY A 211 -2.82 -1.95 3.00
CA GLY A 211 -3.50 -2.92 3.85
C GLY A 211 -2.55 -3.47 4.92
N LYS A 212 -3.11 -4.05 5.99
CA LYS A 212 -2.31 -4.87 6.89
C LYS A 212 -2.27 -6.28 6.34
N ASP A 213 -1.13 -6.66 5.79
CA ASP A 213 -0.90 -7.99 5.23
C ASP A 213 0.56 -8.07 4.76
N GLN A 214 0.90 -9.23 4.22
CA GLN A 214 2.06 -9.42 3.36
C GLN A 214 1.73 -9.00 1.92
N HIS A 215 2.49 -8.04 1.41
CA HIS A 215 2.31 -7.48 0.07
C HIS A 215 3.45 -7.93 -0.85
N PRO A 216 3.15 -8.71 -1.91
CA PRO A 216 4.18 -9.17 -2.82
C PRO A 216 4.78 -7.99 -3.60
N ALA A 217 6.08 -8.08 -3.82
CA ALA A 217 6.86 -7.04 -4.48
C ALA A 217 7.39 -7.52 -5.84
N TRP A 218 7.50 -6.60 -6.78
CA TRP A 218 7.94 -6.84 -8.14
C TRP A 218 9.00 -5.84 -8.55
N VAL A 219 10.02 -6.29 -9.28
CA VAL A 219 11.00 -5.43 -9.94
C VAL A 219 10.68 -5.32 -11.41
N GLY A 220 10.59 -4.09 -11.89
CA GLY A 220 10.44 -3.76 -13.29
C GLY A 220 11.79 -3.50 -13.94
N TYR A 221 12.09 -4.25 -15.00
CA TYR A 221 13.29 -4.11 -15.80
C TYR A 221 12.99 -3.46 -17.14
N ASP A 222 13.87 -2.56 -17.60
CA ASP A 222 13.79 -1.98 -18.93
C ASP A 222 14.21 -2.98 -20.04
N ALA A 223 14.18 -2.54 -21.29
CA ALA A 223 14.57 -3.37 -22.44
C ALA A 223 16.06 -3.80 -22.43
N ASN A 224 16.90 -3.16 -21.61
CA ASN A 224 18.32 -3.48 -21.46
C ASN A 224 18.59 -4.37 -20.25
N GLY A 225 17.56 -4.77 -19.49
CA GLY A 225 17.69 -5.56 -18.27
C GLY A 225 18.12 -4.74 -17.05
N VAL A 226 17.97 -3.41 -17.08
CA VAL A 226 18.25 -2.53 -15.94
C VAL A 226 17.00 -2.40 -15.08
N ALA A 227 17.13 -2.58 -13.76
CA ALA A 227 16.04 -2.35 -12.82
C ALA A 227 15.67 -0.86 -12.79
N VAL A 228 14.42 -0.53 -13.14
CA VAL A 228 13.95 0.86 -13.28
C VAL A 228 12.74 1.20 -12.42
N ALA A 229 12.03 0.20 -11.90
CA ALA A 229 10.91 0.41 -10.99
C ALA A 229 10.74 -0.75 -10.00
N VAL A 230 10.09 -0.45 -8.88
CA VAL A 230 9.60 -1.44 -7.92
C VAL A 230 8.12 -1.17 -7.69
N LEU A 231 7.34 -2.25 -7.55
CA LEU A 231 5.89 -2.24 -7.38
C LEU A 231 5.52 -3.17 -6.22
N LEU A 232 4.67 -2.69 -5.32
CA LEU A 232 4.01 -3.47 -4.28
C LEU A 232 2.54 -3.64 -4.66
N ASP A 233 2.03 -4.88 -4.65
CA ASP A 233 0.62 -5.18 -4.84
C ASP A 233 -0.07 -5.31 -3.47
N PHE A 234 -1.11 -4.51 -3.23
CA PHE A 234 -1.88 -4.58 -1.98
C PHE A 234 -3.02 -5.60 -2.01
N GLY A 235 -3.08 -6.44 -3.04
CA GLY A 235 -4.06 -7.51 -3.20
C GLY A 235 -5.48 -7.04 -3.53
N LEU A 236 -5.76 -5.74 -3.40
CA LEU A 236 -7.12 -5.19 -3.51
C LEU A 236 -7.76 -5.48 -4.87
N LEU A 237 -6.98 -5.38 -5.95
CA LEU A 237 -7.48 -5.56 -7.30
C LEU A 237 -7.92 -7.01 -7.57
N SER A 238 -7.39 -7.97 -6.81
CA SER A 238 -7.79 -9.38 -6.91
C SER A 238 -9.24 -9.61 -6.50
N HIS A 239 -9.87 -8.68 -5.75
CA HIS A 239 -11.28 -8.76 -5.38
C HIS A 239 -12.25 -8.24 -6.46
N ALA A 240 -11.74 -7.72 -7.58
CA ALA A 240 -12.57 -7.32 -8.71
C ALA A 240 -13.19 -8.54 -9.42
N GLN A 241 -14.32 -8.33 -10.08
CA GLN A 241 -14.97 -9.34 -10.94
C GLN A 241 -14.35 -9.43 -12.33
N GLY A 242 -13.54 -8.44 -12.71
CA GLY A 242 -13.01 -8.30 -14.07
C GLY A 242 -12.81 -6.83 -14.46
N ARG A 243 -12.20 -6.62 -15.62
CA ARG A 243 -12.24 -5.32 -16.29
C ARG A 243 -13.64 -5.09 -16.86
N GLU A 244 -14.07 -3.83 -16.90
CA GLU A 244 -15.43 -3.48 -17.34
C GLU A 244 -15.74 -3.98 -18.76
N ASP A 245 -14.78 -3.93 -19.67
CA ASP A 245 -14.88 -4.36 -21.06
C ASP A 245 -14.98 -5.88 -21.25
N GLU A 246 -14.54 -6.64 -20.25
CA GLU A 246 -14.65 -8.10 -20.21
C GLU A 246 -15.97 -8.55 -19.59
N VAL A 247 -16.44 -7.86 -18.54
CA VAL A 247 -17.64 -8.23 -17.76
C VAL A 247 -18.94 -7.85 -18.47
N THR A 248 -18.90 -6.94 -19.44
CA THR A 248 -20.08 -6.47 -20.19
C THR A 248 -20.40 -7.28 -21.46
N ARG A 249 -19.62 -8.33 -21.76
CA ARG A 249 -19.84 -9.28 -22.87
C ARG A 249 -20.61 -10.51 -22.42
#